data_AF-A0A1E7RE58-F1
#
_entry.id   AF-A0A1E7RE58-F1
#
_cell.length_a   1.000
_cell.length_b   1.000
_cell.length_c   1.000
_cell.angle_alpha   90.00
_cell.angle_beta   90.00
_cell.angle_gamma   90.00
#
_symmetry.space_group_name_H-M   'P 1'
#
loop_
_entity.id
_entity.type
_entity.pdbx_description
1 polymer ?
#
loop_
_entity_poly.entity_id
_entity_poly.type
_entity_poly.pdbx_seq_one_letter_code
_entity_poly.pdbx_strand_id
1 'polypeptide(L)'
;MYNNILKKAMSCILGITGYFMTVSCMAENFNEDLQYNQSIALNFHDVRDDVAKRGDRDVYAIHSKNLAQFFDWLSTSKWQPVTLKQIKAAREGIQPLPANAILLTFDDGMLSSYSKVFPLLKTYKIPAVFAIVTGWTEGTNQGGIEAYGAGNLMTWPQMQEMQRSGLVEFASHSHNLHQGILANPQGNQQPAAITRQYFADKKRYETDQEFQQRIYQDLTTSKRILDEKLGIHIDTMIWPYGAVTTEVEKIAHQAGLTFSFSLGNSGVNTVTDGTLKRMLMVDNPTEESIQEELLSLTHYHDELKIEPRHSLNLNLDGLVSSSVVQSDQQLGKVLDKVQALGVDRLIVNVFNSDQQHPKTYFPNQIFPMQEDLLNRFLWQSKTRLFTRVYANIPFNKFHTHPDQLVPFITDLMKSNHSISGIQLDIKNDLQQMIFGGEKTNLMQQRLKLIEQAQQQASIYTNISETMLPIKIILNGEVDIKKITNFQQLLLKILDHVSMVSFEINQPQDKHNLKDWQKKLDALTPMIKERILININVTSLKTSKDWKNTQEFLYTIQRAGIQNISLSGYQENNAKYVHQYLYSPMSKNISPLNYRDPFMQYKNQGVR
;
A
#
# COMPACT_ATOMS: atom_id res chain seq x y z
N MET A 1 -4.58 -5.38 78.95
CA MET A 1 -4.34 -4.67 77.68
C MET A 1 -3.11 -5.26 77.02
N TYR A 2 -3.30 -6.29 76.20
CA TYR A 2 -2.37 -6.88 75.21
C TYR A 2 -3.02 -8.23 74.86
N ASN A 3 -3.85 -8.28 73.80
CA ASN A 3 -4.32 -9.50 73.10
C ASN A 3 -5.53 -9.20 72.21
N ASN A 4 -5.32 -8.55 71.06
CA ASN A 4 -6.35 -8.47 70.01
C ASN A 4 -5.80 -8.20 68.58
N ILE A 5 -4.56 -8.63 68.28
CA ILE A 5 -3.94 -8.49 66.93
C ILE A 5 -3.85 -9.85 66.20
N LEU A 6 -4.64 -10.86 66.62
CA LEU A 6 -4.55 -12.23 66.06
C LEU A 6 -5.83 -12.74 65.37
N LYS A 7 -6.76 -11.86 64.98
CA LYS A 7 -8.02 -12.25 64.30
C LYS A 7 -8.26 -11.67 62.90
N LYS A 8 -7.23 -11.18 62.20
CA LYS A 8 -7.37 -10.71 60.79
C LYS A 8 -6.37 -11.31 59.79
N ALA A 9 -5.72 -12.43 60.11
CA ALA A 9 -4.74 -13.09 59.23
C ALA A 9 -5.09 -14.54 58.82
N MET A 10 -6.34 -14.98 59.00
CA MET A 10 -6.80 -16.30 58.54
C MET A 10 -8.19 -16.18 57.90
N SER A 11 -8.24 -15.74 56.64
CA SER A 11 -9.33 -16.08 55.71
C SER A 11 -8.95 -15.63 54.29
N CYS A 12 -8.06 -16.38 53.63
CA CYS A 12 -7.85 -16.31 52.17
C CYS A 12 -6.97 -17.48 51.66
N ILE A 13 -7.03 -18.63 52.33
CA ILE A 13 -6.43 -19.88 51.86
C ILE A 13 -7.52 -20.93 52.03
N LEU A 14 -7.87 -21.63 50.93
CA LEU A 14 -8.97 -22.58 50.73
C LEU A 14 -10.21 -21.96 50.07
N GLY A 15 -10.23 -22.01 48.73
CA GLY A 15 -11.41 -21.66 47.94
C GLY A 15 -11.21 -21.51 46.43
N ILE A 16 -10.05 -21.89 45.87
CA ILE A 16 -9.83 -21.92 44.41
C ILE A 16 -9.17 -23.25 44.03
N THR A 17 -9.88 -24.34 44.30
CA THR A 17 -9.60 -25.66 43.73
C THR A 17 -10.91 -26.18 43.16
N GLY A 18 -11.04 -26.13 41.83
CA GLY A 18 -12.18 -26.72 41.12
C GLY A 18 -12.95 -25.74 40.26
N TYR A 19 -12.32 -25.23 39.20
CA TYR A 19 -12.93 -25.08 37.87
C TYR A 19 -11.82 -24.71 36.87
N PHE A 20 -10.78 -25.55 36.78
CA PHE A 20 -10.09 -25.69 35.50
C PHE A 20 -11.07 -26.44 34.59
N MET A 21 -12.00 -25.70 33.96
CA MET A 21 -12.45 -26.15 32.65
C MET A 21 -11.17 -26.23 31.85
N THR A 22 -10.77 -27.45 31.53
CA THR A 22 -10.00 -27.71 30.33
C THR A 22 -10.82 -27.12 29.19
N VAL A 23 -10.60 -25.85 28.89
CA VAL A 23 -10.65 -25.40 27.51
C VAL A 23 -9.55 -26.25 26.87
N SER A 24 -9.93 -27.44 26.42
CA SER A 24 -9.31 -28.01 25.24
C SER A 24 -9.56 -26.95 24.19
N CYS A 25 -8.68 -25.96 24.16
CA CYS A 25 -8.34 -25.30 22.93
C CYS A 25 -8.04 -26.50 22.05
N MET A 26 -8.92 -26.77 21.10
CA MET A 26 -8.47 -27.39 19.87
C MET A 26 -7.38 -26.42 19.43
N ALA A 27 -6.14 -26.68 19.85
CA ALA A 27 -5.00 -26.27 19.08
C ALA A 27 -5.27 -27.01 17.78
N GLU A 28 -5.97 -26.33 16.86
CA GLU A 28 -5.80 -26.63 15.46
C GLU A 28 -4.29 -26.77 15.30
N ASN A 29 -3.85 -27.93 14.83
CA ASN A 29 -2.46 -28.12 14.43
C ASN A 29 -2.25 -27.15 13.27
N PHE A 30 -2.00 -25.88 13.59
CA PHE A 30 -1.66 -24.86 12.63
C PHE A 30 -0.34 -25.32 12.05
N ASN A 31 -0.37 -25.64 10.76
CA ASN A 31 0.82 -26.09 10.08
C ASN A 31 1.76 -24.89 9.98
N GLU A 32 2.78 -24.82 10.83
CA GLU A 32 3.80 -23.75 10.82
C GLU A 32 4.66 -23.75 9.54
N ASP A 33 4.37 -24.68 8.62
CA ASP A 33 5.09 -24.88 7.37
C ASP A 33 4.38 -24.21 6.20
N LEU A 34 5.16 -23.50 5.42
CA LEU A 34 4.78 -23.06 4.08
C LEU A 34 4.58 -24.29 3.19
N GLN A 35 3.46 -24.34 2.47
CA GLN A 35 3.06 -25.53 1.70
C GLN A 35 3.91 -25.72 0.43
N TYR A 36 3.80 -26.89 -0.21
CA TYR A 36 4.35 -27.11 -1.55
C TYR A 36 3.82 -26.07 -2.55
N ASN A 37 4.64 -25.71 -3.54
CA ASN A 37 4.31 -24.69 -4.54
C ASN A 37 4.04 -23.27 -3.97
N GLN A 38 4.39 -23.05 -2.71
CA GLN A 38 4.48 -21.73 -2.11
C GLN A 38 5.95 -21.36 -1.90
N SER A 39 6.26 -20.06 -1.91
CA SER A 39 7.60 -19.57 -1.57
C SER A 39 7.57 -18.21 -0.89
N ILE A 40 8.61 -17.90 -0.13
CA ILE A 40 8.91 -16.53 0.31
C ILE A 40 10.15 -16.06 -0.44
N ALA A 41 10.17 -14.82 -0.90
CA ALA A 41 11.36 -14.23 -1.50
C ALA A 41 11.87 -13.07 -0.64
N LEU A 42 13.16 -13.08 -0.32
CA LEU A 42 13.83 -12.02 0.44
C LEU A 42 14.68 -11.17 -0.48
N ASN A 43 14.63 -9.85 -0.31
CA ASN A 43 15.42 -8.90 -1.07
C ASN A 43 16.43 -8.16 -0.20
N PHE A 44 17.70 -8.24 -0.58
CA PHE A 44 18.83 -7.55 0.02
C PHE A 44 19.47 -6.57 -0.98
N HIS A 45 20.15 -5.54 -0.48
CA HIS A 45 20.91 -4.59 -1.31
C HIS A 45 22.38 -4.61 -0.91
N ASP A 46 22.79 -3.73 0.02
CA ASP A 46 24.18 -3.64 0.47
C ASP A 46 24.53 -4.60 1.59
N VAL A 47 25.78 -5.06 1.56
CA VAL A 47 26.38 -5.86 2.61
C VAL A 47 27.71 -5.26 2.99
N ARG A 48 27.76 -4.66 4.19
CA ARG A 48 28.94 -3.96 4.70
C ARG A 48 29.34 -4.44 6.09
N ASP A 49 30.58 -4.16 6.48
CA ASP A 49 31.12 -4.50 7.81
C ASP A 49 30.95 -3.34 8.82
N ASP A 50 30.48 -2.18 8.38
CA ASP A 50 30.37 -0.95 9.16
C ASP A 50 28.93 -0.44 9.31
N VAL A 51 27.93 -1.30 9.05
CA VAL A 51 26.52 -0.94 9.20
C VAL A 51 26.19 -0.69 10.68
N ALA A 52 25.67 0.49 10.98
CA ALA A 52 25.25 0.86 12.31
C ALA A 52 24.12 -0.04 12.81
N LYS A 53 24.03 -0.24 14.14
CA LYS A 53 22.95 -1.02 14.74
C LYS A 53 21.57 -0.38 14.59
N ARG A 54 21.50 0.95 14.49
CA ARG A 54 20.27 1.74 14.33
C ARG A 54 20.57 3.03 13.58
N GLY A 55 19.70 3.41 12.65
CA GLY A 55 19.79 4.68 11.94
C GLY A 55 21.03 4.80 11.06
N ASP A 56 21.42 3.71 10.39
CA ASP A 56 22.47 3.76 9.39
C ASP A 56 22.07 4.71 8.25
N ARG A 57 23.07 5.29 7.58
CA ARG A 57 22.86 6.17 6.43
C ARG A 57 22.20 5.45 5.26
N ASP A 58 22.48 4.16 5.12
CA ASP A 58 21.85 3.29 4.14
C ASP A 58 20.94 2.32 4.89
N VAL A 59 19.64 2.62 4.81
CA VAL A 59 18.59 1.82 5.45
C VAL A 59 18.43 0.45 4.80
N TYR A 60 18.98 0.21 3.61
CA TYR A 60 18.89 -1.07 2.90
C TYR A 60 20.13 -1.95 3.12
N ALA A 61 21.14 -1.45 3.82
CA ALA A 61 22.34 -2.21 4.15
C ALA A 61 22.09 -3.20 5.28
N ILE A 62 22.66 -4.40 5.14
CA ILE A 62 22.80 -5.38 6.21
C ILE A 62 24.26 -5.58 6.58
N HIS A 63 24.53 -5.74 7.87
CA HIS A 63 25.87 -6.04 8.33
C HIS A 63 26.28 -7.45 7.89
N SER A 64 27.49 -7.64 7.34
CA SER A 64 27.98 -8.94 6.84
C SER A 64 27.84 -10.07 7.88
N LYS A 65 28.09 -9.76 9.15
CA LYS A 65 27.88 -10.69 10.28
C LYS A 65 26.42 -11.15 10.40
N ASN A 66 25.45 -10.24 10.32
CA ASN A 66 24.04 -10.59 10.44
C ASN A 66 23.61 -11.48 9.26
N LEU A 67 24.07 -11.16 8.04
CA LEU A 67 23.82 -12.01 6.88
C LEU A 67 24.46 -13.40 7.03
N ALA A 68 25.68 -13.48 7.54
CA ALA A 68 26.35 -14.76 7.78
C ALA A 68 25.64 -15.59 8.86
N GLN A 69 25.13 -14.96 9.92
CA GLN A 69 24.31 -15.62 10.95
C GLN A 69 23.00 -16.13 10.36
N PHE A 70 22.35 -15.33 9.52
CA PHE A 70 21.14 -15.76 8.81
C PHE A 70 21.40 -16.96 7.89
N PHE A 71 22.52 -16.99 7.16
CA PHE A 71 22.86 -18.14 6.31
C PHE A 71 23.23 -19.39 7.12
N ASP A 72 23.91 -19.23 8.25
CA ASP A 72 24.21 -20.32 9.18
C ASP A 72 22.91 -20.96 9.70
N TRP A 73 21.99 -20.13 10.19
CA TRP A 73 20.65 -20.57 10.57
C TRP A 73 19.92 -21.24 9.42
N LEU A 74 19.86 -20.60 8.25
CA LEU A 74 19.14 -21.10 7.08
C LEU A 74 19.63 -22.50 6.69
N SER A 75 20.94 -22.76 6.79
CA SER A 75 21.57 -24.06 6.47
C SER A 75 21.17 -25.21 7.40
N THR A 76 20.69 -24.91 8.61
CA THR A 76 20.25 -25.90 9.60
C THR A 76 18.74 -25.86 9.86
N SER A 77 18.04 -24.91 9.23
CA SER A 77 16.60 -24.71 9.36
C SER A 77 15.78 -25.65 8.46
N LYS A 78 14.46 -25.60 8.61
CA LYS A 78 13.50 -26.28 7.71
C LYS A 78 13.35 -25.62 6.34
N TRP A 79 13.77 -24.35 6.22
CA TRP A 79 13.63 -23.57 4.99
C TRP A 79 14.56 -24.10 3.90
N GLN A 80 14.05 -24.14 2.68
CA GLN A 80 14.72 -24.72 1.53
C GLN A 80 15.05 -23.63 0.53
N PRO A 81 16.30 -23.15 0.48
CA PRO A 81 16.74 -22.23 -0.57
C PRO A 81 16.51 -22.82 -1.96
N VAL A 82 15.76 -22.10 -2.80
CA VAL A 82 15.43 -22.53 -4.17
C VAL A 82 16.03 -21.61 -5.21
N THR A 83 16.29 -22.18 -6.39
CA THR A 83 16.72 -21.46 -7.59
C THR A 83 15.54 -20.79 -8.26
N LEU A 84 15.79 -19.71 -9.01
CA LEU A 84 14.79 -19.10 -9.88
C LEU A 84 14.31 -20.11 -10.93
N LYS A 85 15.21 -20.96 -11.46
CA LYS A 85 14.83 -22.08 -12.33
C LYS A 85 13.79 -23.02 -11.70
N GLN A 86 13.90 -23.34 -10.40
CA GLN A 86 12.90 -24.16 -9.69
C GLN A 86 11.56 -23.44 -9.57
N ILE A 87 11.54 -22.14 -9.27
CA ILE A 87 10.30 -21.34 -9.26
C ILE A 87 9.60 -21.41 -10.63
N LYS A 88 10.36 -21.28 -11.72
CA LYS A 88 9.83 -21.35 -13.10
C LYS A 88 9.28 -22.73 -13.42
N ALA A 89 10.05 -23.79 -13.13
CA ALA A 89 9.62 -25.17 -13.37
C ALA A 89 8.33 -25.52 -12.60
N ALA A 90 8.16 -24.98 -11.39
CA ALA A 90 6.94 -25.18 -10.60
C ALA A 90 5.72 -24.45 -11.19
N ARG A 91 5.92 -23.23 -11.69
CA ARG A 91 4.87 -22.49 -12.44
C ARG A 91 4.41 -23.23 -13.67
N GLU A 92 5.32 -23.90 -14.36
CA GLU A 92 5.04 -24.70 -15.56
C GLU A 92 4.47 -26.10 -15.24
N GLY A 93 4.35 -26.46 -13.96
CA GLY A 93 3.88 -27.78 -13.53
C GLY A 93 4.89 -28.92 -13.79
N ILE A 94 6.15 -28.60 -14.06
CA ILE A 94 7.22 -29.57 -14.33
C ILE A 94 7.69 -30.24 -13.04
N GLN A 95 7.99 -29.44 -12.01
CA GLN A 95 8.44 -29.93 -10.71
C GLN A 95 7.94 -29.00 -9.60
N PRO A 96 7.27 -29.52 -8.55
CA PRO A 96 6.77 -28.67 -7.49
C PRO A 96 7.89 -28.06 -6.64
N LEU A 97 7.66 -26.88 -6.09
CA LEU A 97 8.52 -26.32 -5.04
C LEU A 97 8.36 -27.13 -3.75
N PRO A 98 9.45 -27.35 -3.00
CA PRO A 98 9.36 -27.97 -1.68
C PRO A 98 8.55 -27.09 -0.72
N ALA A 99 8.06 -27.70 0.36
CA ALA A 99 7.59 -26.95 1.52
C ALA A 99 8.71 -26.04 2.06
N ASN A 100 8.34 -24.90 2.66
CA ASN A 100 9.28 -23.90 3.17
C ASN A 100 10.29 -23.41 2.11
N ALA A 101 9.90 -23.32 0.83
CA ALA A 101 10.78 -22.78 -0.20
C ALA A 101 11.08 -21.28 0.03
N ILE A 102 12.35 -20.90 -0.08
CA ILE A 102 12.81 -19.52 0.07
C ILE A 102 13.73 -19.12 -1.08
N LEU A 103 13.44 -17.98 -1.72
CA LEU A 103 14.26 -17.40 -2.77
C LEU A 103 15.04 -16.21 -2.19
N LEU A 104 16.36 -16.19 -2.36
CA LEU A 104 17.18 -15.04 -1.99
C LEU A 104 17.50 -14.20 -3.22
N THR A 105 17.23 -12.90 -3.14
CA THR A 105 17.52 -11.95 -4.22
C THR A 105 18.38 -10.80 -3.71
N PHE A 106 19.32 -10.35 -4.54
CA PHE A 106 20.17 -9.19 -4.28
C PHE A 106 20.06 -8.22 -5.45
N ASP A 107 19.66 -6.98 -5.17
CA ASP A 107 19.41 -5.99 -6.21
C ASP A 107 20.67 -5.16 -6.55
N ASP A 108 20.54 -4.32 -7.58
CA ASP A 108 21.47 -3.26 -7.98
C ASP A 108 22.84 -3.65 -8.56
N GLY A 109 23.30 -4.88 -8.36
CA GLY A 109 24.56 -5.34 -8.94
C GLY A 109 25.81 -4.80 -8.24
N MET A 110 25.71 -4.57 -6.92
CA MET A 110 26.78 -3.98 -6.10
C MET A 110 27.99 -4.88 -5.90
N LEU A 111 29.18 -4.30 -5.75
CA LEU A 111 30.44 -5.05 -5.53
C LEU A 111 30.40 -5.92 -4.25
N SER A 112 29.63 -5.54 -3.23
CA SER A 112 29.40 -6.35 -2.02
C SER A 112 28.72 -7.70 -2.34
N SER A 113 27.91 -7.77 -3.39
CA SER A 113 27.35 -9.04 -3.90
C SER A 113 28.45 -10.04 -4.29
N TYR A 114 29.51 -9.57 -4.92
CA TYR A 114 30.65 -10.42 -5.29
C TYR A 114 31.61 -10.64 -4.11
N SER A 115 31.97 -9.57 -3.40
CA SER A 115 33.06 -9.61 -2.41
C SER A 115 32.65 -10.13 -1.02
N LYS A 116 31.36 -10.07 -0.68
CA LYS A 116 30.82 -10.46 0.64
C LYS A 116 29.79 -11.59 0.52
N VAL A 117 28.80 -11.45 -0.38
CA VAL A 117 27.70 -12.42 -0.50
C VAL A 117 28.15 -13.72 -1.16
N PHE A 118 28.79 -13.64 -2.33
CA PHE A 118 29.19 -14.83 -3.09
C PHE A 118 30.07 -15.84 -2.33
N PRO A 119 31.07 -15.42 -1.51
CA PRO A 119 31.79 -16.34 -0.63
C PRO A 119 30.90 -17.08 0.38
N LEU A 120 29.90 -16.40 0.94
CA LEU A 120 28.93 -17.01 1.85
C LEU A 120 28.05 -18.02 1.10
N LEU A 121 27.53 -17.66 -0.08
CA LEU A 121 26.76 -18.59 -0.92
C LEU A 121 27.54 -19.86 -1.23
N LYS A 122 28.84 -19.76 -1.56
CA LYS A 122 29.72 -20.93 -1.78
C LYS A 122 29.89 -21.79 -0.52
N THR A 123 30.06 -21.15 0.63
CA THR A 123 30.27 -21.84 1.91
C THR A 123 29.05 -22.65 2.32
N TYR A 124 27.86 -22.05 2.22
CA TYR A 124 26.60 -22.68 2.62
C TYR A 124 25.89 -23.43 1.48
N LYS A 125 26.40 -23.33 0.24
CA LYS A 125 25.78 -23.89 -0.98
C LYS A 125 24.35 -23.39 -1.21
N ILE A 126 24.13 -22.10 -0.92
CA ILE A 126 22.83 -21.45 -1.04
C ILE A 126 22.74 -20.80 -2.43
N PRO A 127 21.68 -21.06 -3.22
CA PRO A 127 21.43 -20.36 -4.47
C PRO A 127 20.88 -18.94 -4.23
N ALA A 128 21.15 -18.02 -5.15
CA ALA A 128 20.59 -16.67 -5.12
C ALA A 128 20.45 -16.05 -6.52
N VAL A 129 19.57 -15.06 -6.62
CA VAL A 129 19.32 -14.26 -7.83
C VAL A 129 19.89 -12.86 -7.66
N PHE A 130 20.56 -12.33 -8.67
CA PHE A 130 21.08 -10.97 -8.67
C PHE A 130 20.41 -10.14 -9.76
N ALA A 131 19.76 -9.05 -9.38
CA ALA A 131 19.09 -8.13 -10.29
C ALA A 131 20.07 -7.04 -10.75
N ILE A 132 20.33 -6.94 -12.06
CA ILE A 132 21.38 -6.05 -12.59
C ILE A 132 20.78 -4.86 -13.34
N VAL A 133 21.15 -3.64 -12.92
CA VAL A 133 20.88 -2.41 -13.67
C VAL A 133 21.95 -2.24 -14.75
N THR A 134 21.65 -2.67 -15.97
CA THR A 134 22.70 -2.76 -17.02
C THR A 134 23.30 -1.41 -17.41
N GLY A 135 22.55 -0.31 -17.30
CA GLY A 135 23.09 1.03 -17.57
C GLY A 135 24.08 1.52 -16.51
N TRP A 136 23.94 1.04 -15.26
CA TRP A 136 24.92 1.30 -14.21
C TRP A 136 26.20 0.51 -14.47
N THR A 137 26.08 -0.78 -14.78
CA THR A 137 27.23 -1.65 -15.04
C THR A 137 28.01 -1.24 -16.30
N GLU A 138 27.32 -0.83 -17.37
CA GLU A 138 27.97 -0.33 -18.59
C GLU A 138 28.42 1.14 -18.47
N GLY A 139 28.06 1.84 -17.39
CA GLY A 139 28.39 3.26 -17.19
C GLY A 139 27.70 4.20 -18.17
N THR A 140 26.54 3.83 -18.72
CA THR A 140 25.77 4.66 -19.66
C THR A 140 25.00 5.77 -18.96
N ASN A 141 24.81 5.67 -17.64
CA ASN A 141 24.30 6.73 -16.78
C ASN A 141 25.10 6.78 -15.46
N GLN A 142 24.87 7.83 -14.65
CA GLN A 142 25.58 8.06 -13.39
C GLN A 142 24.88 7.46 -12.16
N GLY A 143 23.71 6.83 -12.30
CA GLY A 143 22.87 6.43 -11.18
C GLY A 143 23.56 5.50 -10.19
N GLY A 144 24.36 4.54 -10.67
CA GLY A 144 25.13 3.64 -9.79
C GLY A 144 26.25 4.36 -9.03
N ILE A 145 26.88 5.38 -9.65
CA ILE A 145 27.91 6.20 -8.98
C ILE A 145 27.25 7.13 -7.96
N GLU A 146 26.08 7.69 -8.27
CA GLU A 146 25.31 8.54 -7.35
C GLU A 146 24.80 7.75 -6.15
N ALA A 147 24.34 6.51 -6.36
CA ALA A 147 23.82 5.65 -5.30
C ALA A 147 24.94 5.11 -4.40
N TYR A 148 26.04 4.62 -4.98
CA TYR A 148 27.01 3.81 -4.24
C TYR A 148 28.45 4.31 -4.34
N GLY A 149 28.75 5.30 -5.19
CA GLY A 149 30.10 5.79 -5.45
C GLY A 149 30.85 4.99 -6.53
N ALA A 150 31.91 5.60 -7.06
CA ALA A 150 32.70 5.00 -8.13
C ALA A 150 33.41 3.71 -7.69
N GLY A 151 33.35 2.68 -8.53
CA GLY A 151 34.02 1.39 -8.29
C GLY A 151 33.26 0.41 -7.38
N ASN A 152 32.03 0.74 -6.96
CA ASN A 152 31.24 -0.08 -6.03
C ASN A 152 30.18 -0.97 -6.73
N LEU A 153 30.32 -1.20 -8.04
CA LEU A 153 29.48 -2.14 -8.80
C LEU A 153 30.29 -3.35 -9.23
N MET A 154 29.63 -4.50 -9.39
CA MET A 154 30.24 -5.69 -9.97
C MET A 154 30.63 -5.45 -11.43
N THR A 155 31.72 -6.07 -11.83
CA THR A 155 32.16 -6.14 -13.22
C THR A 155 31.59 -7.38 -13.91
N TRP A 156 31.49 -7.36 -15.25
CA TRP A 156 31.08 -8.55 -16.01
C TRP A 156 31.92 -9.80 -15.72
N PRO A 157 33.26 -9.76 -15.64
CA PRO A 157 34.05 -10.94 -15.28
C PRO A 157 33.70 -11.53 -13.91
N GLN A 158 33.41 -10.68 -12.91
CA GLN A 158 32.97 -11.14 -11.59
C GLN A 158 31.61 -11.84 -11.67
N MET A 159 30.66 -11.28 -12.41
CA MET A 159 29.35 -11.90 -12.61
C MET A 159 29.44 -13.23 -13.38
N GLN A 160 30.31 -13.31 -14.39
CA GLN A 160 30.58 -14.57 -15.10
C GLN A 160 31.20 -15.63 -14.17
N GLU A 161 32.10 -15.25 -13.27
CA GLU A 161 32.64 -16.18 -12.25
C GLU A 161 31.51 -16.69 -11.33
N MET A 162 30.67 -15.78 -10.84
CA MET A 162 29.51 -16.11 -10.01
C MET A 162 28.60 -17.10 -10.72
N GLN A 163 28.25 -16.86 -11.99
CA GLN A 163 27.42 -17.75 -12.79
C GLN A 163 28.01 -19.16 -12.92
N ARG A 164 29.32 -19.28 -13.20
CA ARG A 164 30.00 -20.57 -13.38
C ARG A 164 29.96 -21.45 -12.12
N SER A 165 29.68 -20.88 -10.95
CA SER A 165 29.52 -21.65 -9.72
C SER A 165 28.27 -22.55 -9.71
N GLY A 166 27.27 -22.23 -10.53
CA GLY A 166 25.96 -22.88 -10.51
C GLY A 166 25.06 -22.46 -9.33
N LEU A 167 25.52 -21.57 -8.46
CA LEU A 167 24.75 -21.03 -7.32
C LEU A 167 24.03 -19.71 -7.65
N VAL A 168 24.46 -19.04 -8.73
CA VAL A 168 24.04 -17.66 -9.02
C VAL A 168 23.28 -17.61 -10.34
N GLU A 169 22.09 -17.02 -10.28
CA GLU A 169 21.29 -16.63 -11.44
C GLU A 169 21.20 -15.10 -11.53
N PHE A 170 21.04 -14.57 -12.75
CA PHE A 170 20.92 -13.14 -12.99
C PHE A 170 19.55 -12.80 -13.59
N ALA A 171 19.02 -11.64 -13.20
CA ALA A 171 17.77 -11.10 -13.73
C ALA A 171 17.96 -9.63 -14.15
N SER A 172 17.08 -9.13 -15.02
CA SER A 172 17.09 -7.72 -15.38
C SER A 172 16.56 -6.87 -14.23
N HIS A 173 17.28 -5.79 -13.91
CA HIS A 173 16.79 -4.68 -13.08
C HIS A 173 16.64 -3.40 -13.91
N SER A 174 16.21 -3.57 -15.18
CA SER A 174 16.17 -2.54 -16.24
C SER A 174 17.55 -2.12 -16.78
N HIS A 175 17.54 -1.31 -17.84
CA HIS A 175 18.72 -0.60 -18.32
C HIS A 175 18.84 0.76 -17.65
N ASN A 176 17.77 1.55 -17.66
CA ASN A 176 17.73 2.94 -17.24
C ASN A 176 16.38 3.33 -16.62
N LEU A 177 15.64 2.38 -16.04
CA LEU A 177 14.39 2.65 -15.32
C LEU A 177 14.59 2.78 -13.80
N HIS A 178 15.80 2.50 -13.29
CA HIS A 178 16.15 2.68 -11.88
C HIS A 178 16.45 4.15 -11.53
N GLN A 179 15.48 5.02 -11.76
CA GLN A 179 15.54 6.44 -11.44
C GLN A 179 14.15 7.04 -11.22
N GLY A 180 14.13 8.18 -10.53
CA GLY A 180 12.98 9.08 -10.54
C GLY A 180 13.00 9.92 -11.82
N ILE A 181 11.85 10.06 -12.49
CA ILE A 181 11.65 10.98 -13.61
C ILE A 181 10.55 11.99 -13.30
N LEU A 182 10.62 13.14 -13.97
CA LEU A 182 9.67 14.23 -13.80
C LEU A 182 8.25 13.74 -14.15
N ALA A 183 7.38 13.71 -13.15
CA ALA A 183 6.05 13.10 -13.24
C ALA A 183 4.92 14.11 -13.39
N ASN A 184 5.20 15.40 -13.17
CA ASN A 184 4.22 16.48 -13.31
C ASN A 184 4.92 17.85 -13.48
N PRO A 185 4.19 18.91 -13.85
CA PRO A 185 4.77 20.25 -14.03
C PRO A 185 5.42 20.85 -12.78
N GLN A 186 5.03 20.41 -11.58
CA GLN A 186 5.47 20.97 -10.30
C GLN A 186 6.78 20.38 -9.79
N GLY A 187 7.31 19.31 -10.39
CA GLY A 187 8.62 18.78 -10.03
C GLY A 187 8.62 17.45 -9.26
N ASN A 188 7.51 16.72 -9.18
CA ASN A 188 7.54 15.38 -8.58
C ASN A 188 8.46 14.46 -9.39
N GLN A 189 9.32 13.72 -8.71
CA GLN A 189 10.10 12.62 -9.28
C GLN A 189 9.46 11.30 -8.88
N GLN A 190 9.12 10.45 -9.85
CA GLN A 190 8.45 9.15 -9.62
C GLN A 190 9.14 8.02 -10.40
N PRO A 191 8.99 6.75 -9.98
CA PRO A 191 9.61 5.61 -10.64
C PRO A 191 9.41 5.57 -12.16
N ALA A 192 10.51 5.54 -12.91
CA ALA A 192 10.48 5.67 -14.36
C ALA A 192 9.70 4.57 -15.10
N ALA A 193 9.64 3.37 -14.52
CA ALA A 193 9.02 2.21 -15.14
C ALA A 193 7.51 2.40 -15.35
N ILE A 194 6.81 3.05 -14.41
CA ILE A 194 5.35 3.19 -14.45
C ILE A 194 4.89 4.61 -14.75
N THR A 195 5.78 5.61 -14.65
CA THR A 195 5.40 7.01 -14.87
C THR A 195 5.47 7.40 -16.34
N ARG A 196 4.38 7.99 -16.84
CA ARG A 196 4.39 8.81 -18.06
C ARG A 196 5.05 10.14 -17.73
N GLN A 197 6.23 10.40 -18.27
CA GLN A 197 7.02 11.58 -17.90
C GLN A 197 6.37 12.88 -18.38
N TYR A 198 6.59 13.95 -17.64
CA TYR A 198 6.29 15.31 -18.09
C TYR A 198 7.54 15.92 -18.73
N PHE A 199 7.44 16.31 -19.99
CA PHE A 199 8.49 17.01 -20.72
C PHE A 199 8.38 18.51 -20.46
N ALA A 200 9.22 19.05 -19.57
CA ALA A 200 9.18 20.45 -19.17
C ALA A 200 9.42 21.44 -20.33
N ASP A 201 10.32 21.08 -21.25
CA ASP A 201 10.63 21.83 -22.46
C ASP A 201 9.45 21.87 -23.44
N LYS A 202 8.74 20.75 -23.60
CA LYS A 202 7.58 20.61 -24.49
C LYS A 202 6.25 21.00 -23.83
N LYS A 203 6.24 21.20 -22.52
CA LYS A 203 5.05 21.47 -21.69
C LYS A 203 3.91 20.47 -21.89
N ARG A 204 4.25 19.19 -21.99
CA ARG A 204 3.27 18.11 -22.15
C ARG A 204 3.73 16.83 -21.48
N TYR A 205 2.76 15.96 -21.21
CA TYR A 205 3.03 14.58 -20.86
C TYR A 205 3.51 13.77 -22.07
N GLU A 206 4.27 12.73 -21.76
CA GLU A 206 4.56 11.62 -22.65
C GLU A 206 3.27 10.95 -23.11
N THR A 207 3.18 10.66 -24.40
CA THR A 207 2.04 9.95 -24.98
C THR A 207 2.13 8.46 -24.65
N ASP A 208 1.01 7.74 -24.76
CA ASP A 208 0.98 6.29 -24.54
C ASP A 208 1.96 5.53 -25.45
N GLN A 209 2.11 5.96 -26.71
CA GLN A 209 3.03 5.35 -27.66
C GLN A 209 4.50 5.62 -27.27
N GLU A 210 4.84 6.85 -26.90
CA GLU A 210 6.18 7.21 -26.43
C GLU A 210 6.54 6.42 -25.15
N PHE A 211 5.60 6.31 -24.20
CA PHE A 211 5.74 5.51 -22.99
C PHE A 211 6.01 4.04 -23.31
N GLN A 212 5.15 3.41 -24.12
CA GLN A 212 5.31 2.01 -24.51
C GLN A 212 6.65 1.75 -25.18
N GLN A 213 7.05 2.63 -26.11
CA GLN A 213 8.32 2.52 -26.80
C GLN A 213 9.52 2.66 -25.86
N ARG A 214 9.50 3.64 -24.95
CA ARG A 214 10.56 3.85 -23.96
C ARG A 214 10.74 2.62 -23.06
N ILE A 215 9.65 2.09 -22.51
CA ILE A 215 9.71 0.89 -21.66
C ILE A 215 10.19 -0.33 -22.45
N TYR A 216 9.64 -0.57 -23.65
CA TYR A 216 10.05 -1.71 -24.48
C TYR A 216 11.54 -1.66 -24.87
N GLN A 217 12.04 -0.49 -25.27
CA GLN A 217 13.44 -0.29 -25.66
C GLN A 217 14.39 -0.51 -24.48
N ASP A 218 14.03 -0.03 -23.29
CA ASP A 218 14.83 -0.23 -22.09
C ASP A 218 14.95 -1.72 -21.73
N LEU A 219 13.80 -2.41 -21.69
CA LEU A 219 13.74 -3.82 -21.32
C LEU A 219 14.48 -4.71 -22.32
N THR A 220 14.27 -4.50 -23.62
CA THR A 220 15.00 -5.23 -24.68
C THR A 220 16.50 -4.96 -24.64
N THR A 221 16.92 -3.73 -24.32
CA THR A 221 18.33 -3.38 -24.15
C THR A 221 18.95 -4.12 -22.97
N SER A 222 18.29 -4.10 -21.80
CA SER A 222 18.79 -4.80 -20.61
C SER A 222 18.92 -6.31 -20.84
N LYS A 223 17.92 -6.93 -21.48
CA LYS A 223 17.93 -8.33 -21.85
C LYS A 223 19.07 -8.67 -22.78
N ARG A 224 19.21 -7.91 -23.88
CA ARG A 224 20.28 -8.13 -24.87
C ARG A 224 21.66 -8.05 -24.21
N ILE A 225 21.91 -7.03 -23.39
CA ILE A 225 23.20 -6.85 -22.71
C ILE A 225 23.47 -8.04 -21.77
N LEU A 226 22.51 -8.45 -20.96
CA LEU A 226 22.69 -9.57 -20.02
C LEU A 226 22.92 -10.89 -20.77
N ASP A 227 22.12 -11.18 -21.79
CA ASP A 227 22.25 -12.38 -22.62
C ASP A 227 23.65 -12.43 -23.28
N GLU A 228 24.12 -11.33 -23.86
CA GLU A 228 25.44 -11.23 -24.51
C GLU A 228 26.60 -11.34 -23.52
N LYS A 229 26.57 -10.59 -22.42
CA LYS A 229 27.70 -10.49 -21.48
C LYS A 229 27.84 -11.73 -20.61
N LEU A 230 26.74 -12.42 -20.32
CA LEU A 230 26.73 -13.59 -19.44
C LEU A 230 26.58 -14.91 -20.22
N GLY A 231 26.22 -14.86 -21.50
CA GLY A 231 26.02 -16.06 -22.34
C GLY A 231 24.82 -16.89 -21.88
N ILE A 232 23.76 -16.23 -21.43
CA ILE A 232 22.52 -16.85 -20.92
C ILE A 232 21.30 -16.33 -21.70
N HIS A 233 20.12 -16.85 -21.37
CA HIS A 233 18.86 -16.30 -21.82
C HIS A 233 18.03 -15.90 -20.60
N ILE A 234 18.05 -14.62 -20.26
CA ILE A 234 17.21 -14.11 -19.18
C ILE A 234 15.77 -13.94 -19.65
N ASP A 235 14.82 -14.18 -18.77
CA ASP A 235 13.38 -14.05 -19.00
C ASP A 235 12.71 -13.37 -17.80
N THR A 236 13.49 -12.82 -16.88
CA THR A 236 13.03 -12.38 -15.57
C THR A 236 13.33 -10.90 -15.39
N MET A 237 12.29 -10.15 -15.05
CA MET A 237 12.33 -8.75 -14.69
C MET A 237 12.08 -8.61 -13.18
N ILE A 238 13.02 -7.94 -12.50
CA ILE A 238 12.85 -7.48 -11.14
C ILE A 238 12.69 -5.97 -11.22
N TRP A 239 11.57 -5.41 -10.77
CA TRP A 239 11.24 -4.01 -11.05
C TRP A 239 11.90 -3.03 -10.06
N PRO A 240 12.63 -1.99 -10.53
CA PRO A 240 13.13 -0.92 -9.68
C PRO A 240 12.06 -0.32 -8.79
N TYR A 241 12.36 -0.11 -7.50
CA TYR A 241 11.42 0.36 -6.48
C TYR A 241 10.16 -0.51 -6.31
N GLY A 242 10.14 -1.72 -6.89
CA GLY A 242 8.93 -2.53 -7.04
C GLY A 242 7.87 -1.89 -7.94
N ALA A 243 8.19 -0.87 -8.73
CA ALA A 243 7.23 -0.13 -9.52
C ALA A 243 6.80 -0.95 -10.75
N VAL A 244 5.62 -1.56 -10.68
CA VAL A 244 5.09 -2.42 -11.74
C VAL A 244 3.58 -2.34 -11.83
N THR A 245 3.07 -2.33 -13.05
CA THR A 245 1.64 -2.39 -13.38
C THR A 245 1.43 -3.49 -14.42
N THR A 246 0.19 -3.96 -14.57
CA THR A 246 -0.13 -4.94 -15.62
C THR A 246 0.17 -4.40 -17.03
N GLU A 247 0.11 -3.08 -17.24
CA GLU A 247 0.52 -2.44 -18.50
C GLU A 247 2.00 -2.71 -18.81
N VAL A 248 2.91 -2.46 -17.86
CA VAL A 248 4.34 -2.61 -18.11
C VAL A 248 4.80 -4.07 -18.07
N GLU A 249 4.10 -4.94 -17.34
CA GLU A 249 4.33 -6.39 -17.43
C GLU A 249 4.03 -6.90 -18.83
N LYS A 250 2.93 -6.48 -19.46
CA LYS A 250 2.63 -6.86 -20.86
C LYS A 250 3.75 -6.44 -21.81
N ILE A 251 4.35 -5.26 -21.59
CA ILE A 251 5.50 -4.79 -22.37
C ILE A 251 6.74 -5.66 -22.09
N ALA A 252 6.98 -6.03 -20.83
CA ALA A 252 8.06 -6.94 -20.46
C ALA A 252 7.91 -8.32 -21.12
N HIS A 253 6.70 -8.89 -21.15
CA HIS A 253 6.40 -10.12 -21.87
C HIS A 253 6.72 -9.99 -23.37
N GLN A 254 6.37 -8.87 -24.01
CA GLN A 254 6.72 -8.60 -25.41
C GLN A 254 8.24 -8.51 -25.62
N ALA A 255 8.98 -8.00 -24.63
CA ALA A 255 10.43 -7.93 -24.64
C ALA A 255 11.11 -9.28 -24.31
N GLY A 256 10.35 -10.34 -24.06
CA GLY A 256 10.87 -11.67 -23.71
C GLY A 256 11.24 -11.83 -22.23
N LEU A 257 10.77 -10.95 -21.35
CA LEU A 257 10.89 -11.04 -19.90
C LEU A 257 9.53 -11.43 -19.30
N THR A 258 9.27 -12.73 -19.21
CA THR A 258 7.97 -13.31 -18.85
C THR A 258 7.77 -13.58 -17.36
N PHE A 259 8.82 -13.49 -16.55
CA PHE A 259 8.75 -13.56 -15.08
C PHE A 259 8.95 -12.17 -14.49
N SER A 260 8.16 -11.84 -13.47
CA SER A 260 8.05 -10.50 -12.93
C SER A 260 8.11 -10.54 -11.40
N PHE A 261 8.94 -9.69 -10.79
CA PHE A 261 9.05 -9.54 -9.35
C PHE A 261 8.89 -8.07 -8.92
N SER A 262 8.12 -7.84 -7.87
CA SER A 262 7.88 -6.51 -7.29
C SER A 262 8.36 -6.39 -5.84
N LEU A 263 8.13 -5.24 -5.22
CA LEU A 263 8.31 -5.00 -3.78
C LEU A 263 6.93 -4.77 -3.17
N GLY A 264 6.21 -5.84 -2.83
CA GLY A 264 4.91 -5.73 -2.19
C GLY A 264 5.00 -5.77 -0.65
N ASN A 265 3.86 -5.64 0.04
CA ASN A 265 3.72 -6.16 1.41
C ASN A 265 4.38 -7.55 1.54
N SER A 266 5.14 -7.79 2.60
CA SER A 266 5.61 -9.13 2.96
C SER A 266 4.49 -10.16 2.78
N GLY A 267 4.73 -11.27 2.08
CA GLY A 267 3.69 -12.23 1.76
C GLY A 267 4.21 -13.51 1.11
N VAL A 268 3.36 -14.53 1.17
CA VAL A 268 3.58 -15.81 0.49
C VAL A 268 3.31 -15.66 -1.01
N ASN A 269 4.21 -16.21 -1.81
CA ASN A 269 4.05 -16.37 -3.24
C ASN A 269 3.49 -17.74 -3.57
N THR A 270 2.59 -17.80 -4.54
CA THR A 270 2.13 -19.05 -5.16
C THR A 270 2.64 -19.16 -6.59
N VAL A 271 2.73 -20.39 -7.11
CA VAL A 271 3.09 -20.63 -8.52
C VAL A 271 2.15 -19.93 -9.52
N THR A 272 0.93 -19.61 -9.11
CA THR A 272 -0.09 -18.93 -9.92
C THR A 272 -0.01 -17.41 -9.91
N ASP A 273 0.83 -16.81 -9.06
CA ASP A 273 0.96 -15.35 -8.98
C ASP A 273 1.54 -14.80 -10.29
N GLY A 274 0.94 -13.76 -10.87
CA GLY A 274 1.49 -13.10 -12.06
C GLY A 274 2.85 -12.47 -11.76
N THR A 275 2.83 -11.54 -10.80
CA THR A 275 4.02 -10.88 -10.23
C THR A 275 4.36 -11.49 -8.87
N LEU A 276 5.59 -11.94 -8.69
CA LEU A 276 6.10 -12.47 -7.44
C LEU A 276 6.53 -11.33 -6.50
N LYS A 277 6.24 -11.50 -5.22
CA LYS A 277 6.46 -10.53 -4.14
C LYS A 277 7.80 -10.81 -3.48
N ARG A 278 8.52 -9.75 -3.10
CA ARG A 278 9.76 -9.87 -2.34
C ARG A 278 9.69 -8.99 -1.11
N MET A 279 10.16 -9.53 0.01
CA MET A 279 10.27 -8.84 1.27
C MET A 279 11.55 -8.01 1.28
N LEU A 280 11.41 -6.70 1.46
CA LEU A 280 12.54 -5.78 1.49
C LEU A 280 13.21 -5.82 2.87
N MET A 281 14.49 -6.21 2.90
CA MET A 281 15.30 -6.16 4.11
C MET A 281 15.75 -4.73 4.36
N VAL A 282 15.41 -4.19 5.54
CA VAL A 282 15.71 -2.82 5.94
C VAL A 282 16.23 -2.76 7.38
N ASP A 283 16.93 -1.68 7.71
CA ASP A 283 17.38 -1.33 9.06
C ASP A 283 18.29 -2.39 9.72
N ASN A 284 19.17 -3.01 8.93
CA ASN A 284 20.19 -3.96 9.39
C ASN A 284 19.60 -5.10 10.25
N PRO A 285 18.67 -5.91 9.69
CA PRO A 285 17.94 -6.90 10.47
C PRO A 285 18.88 -7.98 11.03
N THR A 286 18.54 -8.48 12.21
CA THR A 286 19.22 -9.63 12.82
C THR A 286 18.65 -10.95 12.29
N GLU A 287 19.35 -12.06 12.50
CA GLU A 287 18.86 -13.39 12.13
C GLU A 287 17.54 -13.72 12.86
N GLU A 288 17.39 -13.29 14.11
CA GLU A 288 16.17 -13.45 14.90
C GLU A 288 15.03 -12.61 14.31
N SER A 289 15.29 -11.37 13.90
CA SER A 289 14.27 -10.51 13.28
C SER A 289 13.76 -11.07 11.94
N ILE A 290 14.65 -11.65 11.12
CA ILE A 290 14.26 -12.28 9.86
C ILE A 290 13.38 -13.51 10.14
N GLN A 291 13.72 -14.31 11.15
CA GLN A 291 12.92 -15.46 11.56
C GLN A 291 11.52 -15.09 12.04
N GLU A 292 11.41 -14.08 12.90
CA GLU A 292 10.11 -13.60 13.39
C GLU A 292 9.21 -13.17 12.24
N GLU A 293 9.77 -12.51 11.23
CA GLU A 293 9.04 -12.09 10.04
C GLU A 293 8.62 -13.29 9.16
N LEU A 294 9.50 -14.28 8.96
CA LEU A 294 9.16 -15.52 8.25
C LEU A 294 8.04 -16.31 8.96
N LEU A 295 8.11 -16.40 10.29
CA LEU A 295 7.07 -17.02 11.10
C LEU A 295 5.75 -16.24 11.00
N SER A 296 5.79 -14.91 11.14
CA SER A 296 4.62 -14.05 10.99
C SER A 296 3.90 -14.29 9.65
N LEU A 297 4.66 -14.42 8.55
CA LEU A 297 4.07 -14.72 7.25
C LEU A 297 3.43 -16.09 7.17
N THR A 298 4.11 -17.15 7.61
CA THR A 298 3.51 -18.50 7.59
C THR A 298 2.22 -18.57 8.38
N HIS A 299 2.11 -17.84 9.49
CA HIS A 299 0.93 -17.85 10.37
C HIS A 299 -0.21 -16.94 9.92
N TYR A 300 0.10 -15.76 9.37
CA TYR A 300 -0.88 -14.71 9.11
C TYR A 300 -1.02 -14.33 7.62
N HIS A 301 -0.42 -15.06 6.67
CA HIS A 301 -0.51 -14.71 5.25
C HIS A 301 -1.92 -14.80 4.66
N ASP A 302 -2.77 -15.72 5.14
CA ASP A 302 -4.15 -15.89 4.69
C ASP A 302 -5.11 -14.90 5.36
N GLU A 303 -4.77 -14.40 6.55
CA GLU A 303 -5.51 -13.33 7.19
C GLU A 303 -5.11 -12.01 6.53
N LEU A 304 -5.88 -11.59 5.53
CA LEU A 304 -6.03 -10.17 5.21
C LEU A 304 -6.55 -9.45 6.47
N LYS A 305 -5.71 -9.22 7.47
CA LYS A 305 -6.02 -8.33 8.59
C LYS A 305 -6.28 -6.98 7.95
N ILE A 306 -7.56 -6.70 7.77
CA ILE A 306 -8.05 -5.44 7.31
C ILE A 306 -7.80 -4.47 8.48
N GLU A 307 -6.61 -3.86 8.47
CA GLU A 307 -6.23 -2.85 9.46
C GLU A 307 -7.34 -1.77 9.57
N PRO A 308 -7.71 -1.36 10.80
CA PRO A 308 -8.65 -0.26 11.01
C PRO A 308 -8.27 0.97 10.21
N ARG A 309 -9.20 1.44 9.38
CA ARG A 309 -8.99 2.54 8.42
C ARG A 309 -9.55 3.84 8.96
N HIS A 310 -8.69 4.80 9.24
CA HIS A 310 -9.08 6.13 9.69
C HIS A 310 -8.74 7.13 8.59
N SER A 311 -9.78 7.66 7.94
CA SER A 311 -9.65 8.46 6.72
C SER A 311 -10.07 9.91 6.93
N LEU A 312 -9.46 10.81 6.16
CA LEU A 312 -9.88 12.21 6.05
C LEU A 312 -10.18 12.57 4.60
N ASN A 313 -11.40 13.04 4.31
CA ASN A 313 -11.71 13.57 2.99
C ASN A 313 -11.22 15.02 2.85
N LEU A 314 -10.56 15.32 1.74
CA LEU A 314 -9.96 16.61 1.45
C LEU A 314 -10.37 17.11 0.06
N ASN A 315 -10.42 18.43 -0.07
CA ASN A 315 -10.59 19.11 -1.35
C ASN A 315 -9.31 19.90 -1.68
N LEU A 316 -8.94 19.93 -2.96
CA LEU A 316 -7.77 20.63 -3.48
C LEU A 316 -8.06 22.09 -3.90
N ASP A 317 -9.30 22.57 -3.82
CA ASP A 317 -9.68 23.96 -4.15
C ASP A 317 -8.77 24.98 -3.45
N GLY A 318 -8.42 24.73 -2.19
CA GLY A 318 -7.57 25.62 -1.39
C GLY A 318 -6.09 25.60 -1.77
N LEU A 319 -5.67 24.73 -2.70
CA LEU A 319 -4.30 24.64 -3.22
C LEU A 319 -4.13 25.32 -4.58
N VAL A 320 -5.23 25.68 -5.24
CA VAL A 320 -5.21 26.39 -6.52
C VAL A 320 -4.64 27.77 -6.29
N SER A 321 -3.59 28.12 -7.04
CA SER A 321 -2.84 29.34 -6.82
C SER A 321 -2.27 29.92 -8.11
N SER A 322 -1.90 31.20 -8.10
CA SER A 322 -1.20 31.84 -9.20
C SER A 322 0.27 31.41 -9.33
N SER A 323 0.83 30.70 -8.34
CA SER A 323 2.20 30.20 -8.37
C SER A 323 2.39 28.87 -7.64
N VAL A 324 3.31 28.03 -8.14
CA VAL A 324 3.68 26.74 -7.52
C VAL A 324 4.18 26.92 -6.09
N VAL A 325 4.94 27.98 -5.81
CA VAL A 325 5.47 28.25 -4.47
C VAL A 325 4.35 28.45 -3.44
N GLN A 326 3.32 29.19 -3.79
CA GLN A 326 2.18 29.42 -2.89
C GLN A 326 1.34 28.14 -2.71
N SER A 327 1.10 27.39 -3.79
CA SER A 327 0.42 26.09 -3.73
C SER A 327 1.16 25.12 -2.81
N ASP A 328 2.50 25.06 -2.91
CA ASP A 328 3.34 24.19 -2.07
C ASP A 328 3.32 24.61 -0.58
N GLN A 329 3.28 25.92 -0.30
CA GLN A 329 3.12 26.41 1.08
C GLN A 329 1.75 26.01 1.68
N GLN A 330 0.69 26.07 0.88
CA GLN A 330 -0.64 25.63 1.29
C GLN A 330 -0.69 24.11 1.50
N LEU A 331 -0.08 23.36 0.57
CA LEU A 331 0.06 21.91 0.67
C LEU A 331 0.79 21.52 1.95
N GLY A 332 1.92 22.16 2.26
CA GLY A 332 2.66 21.94 3.50
C GLY A 332 1.77 22.10 4.75
N LYS A 333 1.01 23.19 4.83
CA LYS A 333 0.07 23.43 5.95
C LYS A 333 -1.01 22.37 6.07
N VAL A 334 -1.51 21.84 4.95
CA VAL A 334 -2.49 20.74 4.95
C VAL A 334 -1.84 19.47 5.46
N LEU A 335 -0.65 19.12 4.95
CA LEU A 335 0.07 17.91 5.35
C LEU A 335 0.46 17.94 6.83
N ASP A 336 0.89 19.07 7.38
CA ASP A 336 1.22 19.20 8.81
C ASP A 336 0.00 18.89 9.70
N LYS A 337 -1.19 19.36 9.30
CA LYS A 337 -2.44 19.08 10.01
C LYS A 337 -2.88 17.63 9.87
N VAL A 338 -2.70 17.03 8.71
CA VAL A 338 -2.98 15.60 8.50
C VAL A 338 -2.07 14.76 9.38
N GLN A 339 -0.76 15.06 9.39
CA GLN A 339 0.22 14.37 10.23
C GLN A 339 -0.14 14.48 11.71
N ALA A 340 -0.48 15.69 12.18
CA ALA A 340 -0.88 15.92 13.56
C ALA A 340 -2.15 15.13 13.94
N LEU A 341 -3.13 15.01 13.03
CA LEU A 341 -4.34 14.21 13.29
C LEU A 341 -4.02 12.71 13.38
N GLY A 342 -3.01 12.24 12.65
CA GLY A 342 -2.53 10.86 12.69
C GLY A 342 -3.50 9.87 12.04
N VAL A 343 -4.08 10.23 10.90
CA VAL A 343 -4.89 9.34 10.05
C VAL A 343 -3.99 8.52 9.11
N ASP A 344 -4.40 7.31 8.73
CA ASP A 344 -3.61 6.44 7.84
C ASP A 344 -4.02 6.56 6.36
N ARG A 345 -5.14 7.27 6.10
CA ARG A 345 -5.72 7.43 4.76
C ARG A 345 -6.22 8.84 4.47
N LEU A 346 -6.05 9.26 3.23
CA LEU A 346 -6.66 10.46 2.67
C LEU A 346 -7.60 10.07 1.54
N ILE A 347 -8.74 10.75 1.45
CA ILE A 347 -9.69 10.57 0.36
C ILE A 347 -9.84 11.95 -0.32
N VAL A 348 -9.38 12.06 -1.56
CA VAL A 348 -9.20 13.36 -2.20
C VAL A 348 -10.20 13.54 -3.32
N ASN A 349 -10.96 14.63 -3.28
CA ASN A 349 -11.86 14.99 -4.37
C ASN A 349 -11.08 15.27 -5.64
N VAL A 350 -11.41 14.55 -6.71
CA VAL A 350 -10.76 14.76 -8.02
C VAL A 350 -11.36 15.91 -8.82
N PHE A 351 -12.51 16.42 -8.37
CA PHE A 351 -13.21 17.58 -8.92
C PHE A 351 -13.16 18.77 -7.96
N ASN A 352 -13.24 19.97 -8.53
CA ASN A 352 -13.47 21.20 -7.78
C ASN A 352 -14.86 21.24 -7.13
N SER A 353 -15.07 22.18 -6.21
CA SER A 353 -16.38 22.35 -5.55
C SER A 353 -17.47 22.94 -6.46
N ASP A 354 -17.13 23.47 -7.63
CA ASP A 354 -18.11 24.07 -8.56
C ASP A 354 -19.00 22.99 -9.19
N GLN A 355 -20.27 22.98 -8.77
CA GLN A 355 -21.24 22.02 -9.26
C GLN A 355 -21.73 22.32 -10.69
N GLN A 356 -21.70 23.59 -11.11
CA GLN A 356 -22.20 24.03 -12.42
C GLN A 356 -21.15 23.85 -13.51
N HIS A 357 -19.89 24.16 -13.21
CA HIS A 357 -18.77 24.01 -14.15
C HIS A 357 -17.72 23.07 -13.55
N PRO A 358 -18.02 21.75 -13.52
CA PRO A 358 -17.12 20.78 -12.93
C PRO A 358 -15.80 20.75 -13.68
N LYS A 359 -14.71 20.95 -12.95
CA LYS A 359 -13.34 20.81 -13.43
C LYS A 359 -12.57 19.84 -12.56
N THR A 360 -11.52 19.26 -13.13
CA THR A 360 -10.72 18.20 -12.50
C THR A 360 -9.33 18.69 -12.10
N TYR A 361 -8.65 17.93 -11.23
CA TYR A 361 -7.28 18.23 -10.80
C TYR A 361 -6.20 17.36 -11.44
N PHE A 362 -6.51 16.72 -12.57
CA PHE A 362 -5.59 15.83 -13.27
C PHE A 362 -5.87 15.82 -14.77
N PRO A 363 -4.87 15.50 -15.62
CA PRO A 363 -5.05 15.43 -17.06
C PRO A 363 -6.04 14.31 -17.45
N ASN A 364 -7.06 14.64 -18.24
CA ASN A 364 -8.03 13.69 -18.76
C ASN A 364 -8.74 14.24 -20.01
N GLN A 365 -9.46 13.36 -20.71
CA GLN A 365 -10.15 13.69 -21.95
C GLN A 365 -11.65 14.03 -21.78
N ILE A 366 -12.22 13.82 -20.60
CA ILE A 366 -13.68 13.87 -20.38
C ILE A 366 -14.12 15.23 -19.83
N PHE A 367 -13.40 15.76 -18.84
CA PHE A 367 -13.72 17.01 -18.17
C PHE A 367 -12.56 18.02 -18.30
N PRO A 368 -12.87 19.32 -18.37
CA PRO A 368 -11.83 20.35 -18.32
C PRO A 368 -11.01 20.22 -17.02
N MET A 369 -9.69 20.39 -17.14
CA MET A 369 -8.78 20.44 -15.99
C MET A 369 -8.71 21.86 -15.45
N GLN A 370 -8.83 22.03 -14.13
CA GLN A 370 -8.62 23.30 -13.45
C GLN A 370 -7.13 23.58 -13.28
N GLU A 371 -6.41 22.64 -12.67
CA GLU A 371 -4.97 22.68 -12.45
C GLU A 371 -4.49 21.26 -12.12
N ASP A 372 -3.26 20.89 -12.50
CA ASP A 372 -2.72 19.54 -12.32
C ASP A 372 -2.21 19.30 -10.89
N LEU A 373 -3.12 19.28 -9.91
CA LEU A 373 -2.77 19.26 -8.48
C LEU A 373 -2.80 17.86 -7.86
N LEU A 374 -3.52 16.91 -8.45
CA LEU A 374 -3.75 15.61 -7.84
C LEU A 374 -2.45 14.83 -7.69
N ASN A 375 -1.66 14.69 -8.76
CA ASN A 375 -0.38 13.97 -8.70
C ASN A 375 0.57 14.62 -7.67
N ARG A 376 0.61 15.96 -7.63
CA ARG A 376 1.41 16.72 -6.65
C ARG A 376 1.01 16.35 -5.22
N PHE A 377 -0.28 16.43 -4.91
CA PHE A 377 -0.81 16.11 -3.59
C PHE A 377 -0.54 14.65 -3.20
N LEU A 378 -0.82 13.71 -4.11
CA LEU A 378 -0.67 12.27 -3.89
C LEU A 378 0.76 11.91 -3.51
N TRP A 379 1.72 12.32 -4.33
CA TRP A 379 3.12 11.97 -4.13
C TRP A 379 3.69 12.57 -2.85
N GLN A 380 3.33 13.83 -2.54
CA GLN A 380 3.79 14.50 -1.33
C GLN A 380 3.18 13.87 -0.07
N SER A 381 1.90 13.50 -0.11
CA SER A 381 1.24 12.78 1.00
C SER A 381 1.90 11.42 1.24
N LYS A 382 2.17 10.67 0.17
CA LYS A 382 2.78 9.35 0.26
C LYS A 382 4.21 9.38 0.77
N THR A 383 5.05 10.26 0.21
CA THR A 383 6.49 10.29 0.52
C THR A 383 6.83 10.99 1.83
N ARG A 384 5.99 11.92 2.30
CA ARG A 384 6.23 12.67 3.55
C ARG A 384 5.45 12.13 4.75
N LEU A 385 4.25 11.61 4.53
CA LEU A 385 3.36 11.16 5.60
C LEU A 385 3.13 9.65 5.61
N PHE A 386 3.64 8.91 4.61
CA PHE A 386 3.40 7.47 4.44
C PHE A 386 1.91 7.10 4.42
N THR A 387 1.06 8.06 4.02
CA THR A 387 -0.39 7.92 4.03
C THR A 387 -0.88 7.38 2.69
N ARG A 388 -1.84 6.46 2.72
CA ARG A 388 -2.50 5.95 1.51
C ARG A 388 -3.52 6.96 1.01
N VAL A 389 -3.60 7.17 -0.30
CA VAL A 389 -4.53 8.17 -0.86
C VAL A 389 -5.51 7.54 -1.83
N TYR A 390 -6.79 7.85 -1.64
CA TYR A 390 -7.90 7.37 -2.43
C TYR A 390 -8.45 8.54 -3.25
N ALA A 391 -8.83 8.29 -4.50
CA ALA A 391 -9.51 9.28 -5.33
C ALA A 391 -11.02 9.22 -5.11
N ASN A 392 -11.64 10.33 -4.72
CA ASN A 392 -13.09 10.46 -4.59
C ASN A 392 -13.71 10.99 -5.88
N ILE A 393 -14.58 10.17 -6.48
CA ILE A 393 -15.24 10.44 -7.76
C ILE A 393 -16.75 10.51 -7.51
N PRO A 394 -17.40 11.68 -7.70
CA PRO A 394 -18.85 11.80 -7.65
C PRO A 394 -19.49 11.07 -8.84
N PHE A 395 -20.15 9.95 -8.57
CA PHE A 395 -20.73 9.08 -9.61
C PHE A 395 -21.87 9.76 -10.38
N ASN A 396 -22.56 10.70 -9.74
CA ASN A 396 -23.64 11.47 -10.36
C ASN A 396 -23.21 12.29 -11.58
N LYS A 397 -21.91 12.62 -11.71
CA LYS A 397 -21.35 13.30 -12.89
C LYS A 397 -21.42 12.44 -14.16
N PHE A 398 -21.63 11.12 -14.03
CA PHE A 398 -21.66 10.15 -15.12
C PHE A 398 -23.06 9.60 -15.39
N HIS A 399 -24.12 10.15 -14.78
CA HIS A 399 -25.49 9.63 -14.99
C HIS A 399 -25.99 9.78 -16.42
N THR A 400 -25.59 10.85 -17.12
CA THR A 400 -25.99 11.11 -18.51
C THR A 400 -25.13 10.35 -19.52
N HIS A 401 -23.85 10.13 -19.19
CA HIS A 401 -22.86 9.45 -20.03
C HIS A 401 -22.08 8.40 -19.20
N PRO A 402 -22.73 7.30 -18.80
CA PRO A 402 -22.11 6.28 -17.94
C PRO A 402 -20.91 5.59 -18.60
N ASP A 403 -20.88 5.55 -19.93
CA ASP A 403 -19.79 5.05 -20.76
C ASP A 403 -18.47 5.84 -20.55
N GLN A 404 -18.53 7.08 -20.06
CA GLN A 404 -17.35 7.90 -19.82
C GLN A 404 -16.62 7.59 -18.49
N LEU A 405 -17.24 6.85 -17.56
CA LEU A 405 -16.63 6.56 -16.26
C LEU A 405 -15.33 5.75 -16.41
N VAL A 406 -15.34 4.73 -17.25
CA VAL A 406 -14.18 3.83 -17.44
C VAL A 406 -13.01 4.55 -18.13
N PRO A 407 -13.20 5.33 -19.22
CA PRO A 407 -12.17 6.19 -19.77
C PRO A 407 -11.65 7.24 -18.76
N PHE A 408 -12.53 7.88 -17.99
CA PHE A 408 -12.14 8.86 -16.98
C PHE A 408 -11.22 8.25 -15.91
N ILE A 409 -11.59 7.08 -15.40
CA ILE A 409 -10.77 6.34 -14.42
C ILE A 409 -9.46 5.85 -15.05
N THR A 410 -9.46 5.51 -16.34
CA THR A 410 -8.21 5.17 -17.05
C THR A 410 -7.24 6.33 -17.04
N ASP A 411 -7.67 7.53 -17.43
CA ASP A 411 -6.84 8.74 -17.44
C ASP A 411 -6.37 9.11 -16.03
N LEU A 412 -7.25 8.96 -15.03
CA LEU A 412 -6.92 9.16 -13.61
C LEU A 412 -5.75 8.29 -13.19
N MET A 413 -5.83 6.98 -13.45
CA MET A 413 -4.80 6.04 -13.00
C MET A 413 -3.49 6.22 -13.77
N LYS A 414 -3.54 6.46 -15.08
CA LYS A 414 -2.35 6.72 -15.93
C LYS A 414 -1.55 7.96 -15.53
N SER A 415 -2.19 8.96 -14.94
CA SER A 415 -1.53 10.18 -14.48
C SER A 415 -1.20 10.14 -12.97
N ASN A 416 -1.65 9.11 -12.25
CA ASN A 416 -1.60 9.07 -10.78
C ASN A 416 -1.40 7.63 -10.22
N HIS A 417 -0.32 6.96 -10.60
CA HIS A 417 -0.05 5.55 -10.23
C HIS A 417 0.04 5.27 -8.71
N SER A 418 0.23 6.30 -7.87
CA SER A 418 0.25 6.18 -6.40
C SER A 418 -1.13 6.24 -5.74
N ILE A 419 -2.22 6.21 -6.52
CA ILE A 419 -3.57 6.05 -5.97
C ILE A 419 -3.71 4.64 -5.38
N SER A 420 -4.04 4.57 -4.10
CA SER A 420 -4.21 3.31 -3.35
C SER A 420 -5.65 2.77 -3.38
N GLY A 421 -6.58 3.49 -3.98
CA GLY A 421 -7.97 3.09 -4.15
C GLY A 421 -8.88 4.19 -4.65
N ILE A 422 -10.14 3.84 -4.95
CA ILE A 422 -11.14 4.78 -5.47
C ILE A 422 -12.34 4.75 -4.54
N GLN A 423 -12.86 5.92 -4.18
CA GLN A 423 -14.18 6.07 -3.59
C GLN A 423 -15.12 6.60 -4.67
N LEU A 424 -16.20 5.88 -4.94
CA LEU A 424 -17.30 6.37 -5.75
C LEU A 424 -18.36 6.95 -4.82
N ASP A 425 -18.53 8.26 -4.85
CA ASP A 425 -19.58 8.94 -4.12
C ASP A 425 -20.89 8.89 -4.92
N ILE A 426 -21.77 8.00 -4.50
CA ILE A 426 -23.07 7.74 -5.12
C ILE A 426 -24.21 8.47 -4.39
N LYS A 427 -23.94 9.16 -3.27
CA LYS A 427 -24.95 9.92 -2.51
C LYS A 427 -26.25 9.13 -2.28
N ASN A 428 -27.39 9.68 -2.68
CA ASN A 428 -28.73 9.08 -2.54
C ASN A 428 -28.94 7.85 -3.44
N ASP A 429 -28.07 7.62 -4.42
CA ASP A 429 -28.19 6.45 -5.29
C ASP A 429 -27.87 5.17 -4.53
N LEU A 430 -27.11 5.23 -3.43
CA LEU A 430 -26.96 4.09 -2.53
C LEU A 430 -28.33 3.64 -2.02
N GLN A 431 -29.14 4.58 -1.54
CA GLN A 431 -30.51 4.30 -1.12
C GLN A 431 -31.35 3.72 -2.28
N GLN A 432 -31.23 4.24 -3.50
CA GLN A 432 -31.97 3.70 -4.64
C GLN A 432 -31.52 2.29 -5.04
N MET A 433 -30.21 2.02 -5.02
CA MET A 433 -29.64 0.68 -5.22
C MET A 433 -30.12 -0.30 -4.15
N ILE A 434 -30.36 0.18 -2.93
CA ILE A 434 -30.85 -0.62 -1.80
C ILE A 434 -32.36 -0.87 -1.85
N PHE A 435 -33.17 0.14 -2.21
CA PHE A 435 -34.62 0.18 -1.96
C PHE A 435 -35.50 0.27 -3.21
N GLY A 436 -34.93 0.46 -4.41
CA GLY A 436 -35.68 0.72 -5.63
C GLY A 436 -36.41 -0.50 -6.21
N GLY A 437 -37.15 -1.24 -5.39
CA GLY A 437 -38.01 -2.37 -5.81
C GLY A 437 -38.63 -2.10 -7.19
N GLU A 438 -38.36 -3.01 -8.13
CA GLU A 438 -38.64 -2.96 -9.58
C GLU A 438 -37.56 -2.49 -10.58
N LYS A 439 -36.28 -2.28 -10.22
CA LYS A 439 -35.20 -2.22 -11.25
C LYS A 439 -33.92 -2.99 -10.88
N THR A 440 -34.03 -4.31 -10.66
CA THR A 440 -32.87 -5.22 -10.59
C THR A 440 -31.87 -4.97 -11.74
N ASN A 441 -32.38 -4.67 -12.94
CA ASN A 441 -31.55 -4.38 -14.12
C ASN A 441 -30.68 -3.11 -13.97
N LEU A 442 -31.19 -2.02 -13.38
CA LEU A 442 -30.41 -0.78 -13.26
C LEU A 442 -29.31 -0.91 -12.21
N MET A 443 -29.60 -1.55 -11.08
CA MET A 443 -28.59 -1.87 -10.06
C MET A 443 -27.50 -2.77 -10.64
N GLN A 444 -27.88 -3.85 -11.34
CA GLN A 444 -26.93 -4.74 -12.01
C GLN A 444 -26.08 -4.03 -13.06
N GLN A 445 -26.68 -3.15 -13.87
CA GLN A 445 -25.94 -2.35 -14.86
C GLN A 445 -24.90 -1.45 -14.20
N ARG A 446 -25.24 -0.79 -13.10
CA ARG A 446 -24.32 0.07 -12.35
C ARG A 446 -23.21 -0.71 -11.66
N LEU A 447 -23.54 -1.85 -11.04
CA LEU A 447 -22.52 -2.73 -10.44
C LEU A 447 -21.56 -3.27 -11.50
N LYS A 448 -22.08 -3.69 -12.66
CA LYS A 448 -21.24 -4.11 -13.80
C LYS A 448 -20.32 -3.00 -14.28
N LEU A 449 -20.80 -1.76 -14.36
CA LEU A 449 -19.97 -0.60 -14.72
C LEU A 449 -18.87 -0.36 -13.68
N ILE A 450 -19.19 -0.52 -12.38
CA ILE A 450 -18.21 -0.42 -11.29
C ILE A 450 -17.14 -1.52 -11.39
N GLU A 451 -17.52 -2.76 -11.70
CA GLU A 451 -16.57 -3.86 -11.93
C GLU A 451 -15.67 -3.57 -13.13
N GLN A 452 -16.22 -3.07 -14.24
CA GLN A 452 -15.44 -2.67 -15.41
C GLN A 452 -14.44 -1.55 -15.07
N ALA A 453 -14.87 -0.55 -14.31
CA ALA A 453 -14.00 0.51 -13.82
C ALA A 453 -12.90 -0.04 -12.91
N GLN A 454 -13.22 -0.99 -12.02
CA GLN A 454 -12.25 -1.63 -11.12
C GLN A 454 -11.20 -2.43 -11.90
N GLN A 455 -11.64 -3.24 -12.86
CA GLN A 455 -10.75 -4.02 -13.73
C GLN A 455 -9.82 -3.10 -14.51
N GLN A 456 -10.36 -2.05 -15.10
CA GLN A 456 -9.59 -1.09 -15.89
C GLN A 456 -8.56 -0.32 -15.03
N ALA A 457 -8.95 0.16 -13.85
CA ALA A 457 -8.04 0.85 -12.94
C ALA A 457 -6.92 -0.07 -12.43
N SER A 458 -7.21 -1.36 -12.22
CA SER A 458 -6.23 -2.34 -11.76
C SER A 458 -5.07 -2.52 -12.76
N ILE A 459 -5.30 -2.30 -14.07
CA ILE A 459 -4.25 -2.41 -15.10
C ILE A 459 -3.11 -1.42 -14.87
N TYR A 460 -3.41 -0.24 -14.32
CA TYR A 460 -2.47 0.87 -14.13
C TYR A 460 -2.13 1.11 -12.66
N THR A 461 -2.65 0.29 -11.74
CA THR A 461 -2.28 0.39 -10.33
C THR A 461 -0.93 -0.25 -10.11
N ASN A 462 -0.08 0.39 -9.30
CA ASN A 462 1.17 -0.21 -8.89
C ASN A 462 0.91 -1.46 -8.04
N ILE A 463 1.24 -2.65 -8.54
CA ILE A 463 0.96 -3.96 -7.92
C ILE A 463 1.59 -4.03 -6.53
N SER A 464 2.74 -3.38 -6.34
CA SER A 464 3.42 -3.27 -5.04
C SER A 464 2.61 -2.53 -3.97
N GLU A 465 1.74 -1.60 -4.36
CA GLU A 465 0.89 -0.83 -3.43
C GLU A 465 -0.40 -1.56 -3.07
N THR A 466 -0.85 -2.46 -3.94
CA THR A 466 -2.12 -3.16 -3.82
C THR A 466 -1.94 -4.63 -4.20
N MET A 467 -1.78 -5.51 -3.21
CA MET A 467 -1.81 -6.97 -3.42
C MET A 467 -3.18 -7.54 -3.83
N LEU A 468 -4.15 -6.65 -4.03
CA LEU A 468 -5.51 -6.95 -4.46
C LEU A 468 -5.85 -5.95 -5.57
N PRO A 469 -6.82 -6.28 -6.46
CA PRO A 469 -7.37 -5.29 -7.38
C PRO A 469 -7.74 -4.01 -6.63
N ILE A 470 -7.63 -2.88 -7.35
CA ILE A 470 -7.87 -1.56 -6.77
C ILE A 470 -9.16 -1.55 -5.95
N LYS A 471 -9.08 -1.01 -4.74
CA LYS A 471 -10.19 -1.07 -3.78
C LYS A 471 -11.19 0.02 -4.11
N ILE A 472 -12.37 -0.36 -4.61
CA ILE A 472 -13.51 0.54 -4.73
C ILE A 472 -14.28 0.58 -3.41
N ILE A 473 -14.52 1.78 -2.90
CA ILE A 473 -15.42 2.08 -1.79
C ILE A 473 -16.67 2.76 -2.38
N LEU A 474 -17.86 2.27 -2.06
CA LEU A 474 -19.10 2.99 -2.40
C LEU A 474 -19.51 3.85 -1.22
N ASN A 475 -19.48 5.17 -1.39
CA ASN A 475 -19.95 6.13 -0.39
C ASN A 475 -21.36 6.61 -0.73
N GLY A 476 -22.27 6.58 0.24
CA GLY A 476 -23.58 7.16 0.06
C GLY A 476 -24.36 7.35 1.34
N GLU A 477 -25.49 8.05 1.21
CA GLU A 477 -26.41 8.32 2.31
C GLU A 477 -27.49 7.23 2.38
N VAL A 478 -27.88 6.86 3.60
CA VAL A 478 -28.98 5.91 3.83
C VAL A 478 -29.84 6.32 5.01
N ASP A 479 -31.15 6.21 4.85
CA ASP A 479 -32.09 6.22 5.97
C ASP A 479 -32.08 4.84 6.63
N ILE A 480 -31.26 4.70 7.66
CA ILE A 480 -31.01 3.44 8.36
C ILE A 480 -32.31 2.78 8.88
N LYS A 481 -33.32 3.58 9.27
CA LYS A 481 -34.60 3.09 9.79
C LYS A 481 -35.40 2.34 8.75
N LYS A 482 -35.31 2.76 7.49
CA LYS A 482 -36.02 2.13 6.37
C LYS A 482 -35.44 0.77 5.99
N ILE A 483 -34.18 0.49 6.36
CA ILE A 483 -33.53 -0.77 5.98
C ILE A 483 -34.11 -1.92 6.82
N THR A 484 -34.70 -2.96 6.22
CA THR A 484 -35.19 -4.13 6.98
C THR A 484 -34.17 -5.27 7.00
N ASN A 485 -33.58 -5.60 5.84
CA ASN A 485 -32.62 -6.71 5.67
C ASN A 485 -31.17 -6.23 5.45
N PHE A 486 -30.62 -5.50 6.43
CA PHE A 486 -29.33 -4.80 6.27
C PHE A 486 -28.16 -5.72 5.92
N GLN A 487 -28.04 -6.88 6.58
CA GLN A 487 -26.96 -7.83 6.32
C GLN A 487 -26.99 -8.40 4.90
N GLN A 488 -28.15 -8.90 4.48
CA GLN A 488 -28.30 -9.52 3.15
C GLN A 488 -28.02 -8.50 2.03
N LEU A 489 -28.41 -7.26 2.25
CA LEU A 489 -28.14 -6.16 1.35
C LEU A 489 -26.65 -5.85 1.23
N LEU A 490 -25.96 -5.76 2.38
CA LEU A 490 -24.51 -5.54 2.41
C LEU A 490 -23.78 -6.65 1.65
N LEU A 491 -24.15 -7.92 1.87
CA LEU A 491 -23.55 -9.04 1.15
C LEU A 491 -23.67 -8.89 -0.37
N LYS A 492 -24.86 -8.53 -0.88
CA LYS A 492 -25.07 -8.30 -2.33
C LYS A 492 -24.17 -7.20 -2.91
N ILE A 493 -23.88 -6.15 -2.15
CA ILE A 493 -23.05 -5.04 -2.63
C ILE A 493 -21.56 -5.40 -2.50
N LEU A 494 -21.19 -6.01 -1.37
CA LEU A 494 -19.81 -6.38 -1.04
C LEU A 494 -19.25 -7.51 -1.93
N ASP A 495 -20.08 -8.21 -2.71
CA ASP A 495 -19.59 -9.11 -3.77
C ASP A 495 -18.90 -8.34 -4.92
N HIS A 496 -19.23 -7.06 -5.10
CA HIS A 496 -18.74 -6.24 -6.22
C HIS A 496 -17.73 -5.15 -5.82
N VAL A 497 -17.71 -4.76 -4.55
CA VAL A 497 -16.85 -3.65 -4.06
C VAL A 497 -16.16 -3.99 -2.77
N SER A 498 -15.01 -3.37 -2.49
CA SER A 498 -14.21 -3.71 -1.30
C SER A 498 -14.91 -3.35 0.02
N MET A 499 -15.69 -2.27 0.03
CA MET A 499 -16.28 -1.69 1.23
C MET A 499 -17.48 -0.79 0.88
N VAL A 500 -18.42 -0.69 1.82
CA VAL A 500 -19.51 0.30 1.77
C VAL A 500 -19.27 1.35 2.84
N SER A 501 -19.26 2.61 2.44
CA SER A 501 -19.17 3.79 3.29
C SER A 501 -20.55 4.43 3.44
N PHE A 502 -20.97 4.63 4.68
CA PHE A 502 -22.22 5.31 5.01
C PHE A 502 -21.93 6.72 5.48
N GLU A 503 -22.42 7.70 4.73
CA GLU A 503 -22.33 9.11 5.11
C GLU A 503 -23.41 9.44 6.16
N ILE A 504 -22.97 10.04 7.26
CA ILE A 504 -23.79 10.40 8.42
C ILE A 504 -23.70 11.92 8.64
N ASN A 505 -24.86 12.57 8.62
CA ASN A 505 -25.02 14.01 8.76
C ASN A 505 -25.39 14.35 10.22
N GLN A 506 -24.40 14.44 11.10
CA GLN A 506 -24.62 14.86 12.49
C GLN A 506 -24.80 16.39 12.58
N PRO A 507 -25.71 16.94 13.41
CA PRO A 507 -26.53 16.26 14.42
C PRO A 507 -27.90 15.75 13.92
N GLN A 508 -28.23 15.90 12.63
CA GLN A 508 -29.56 15.51 12.09
C GLN A 508 -29.84 14.01 12.30
N ASP A 509 -28.81 13.18 12.14
CA ASP A 509 -28.89 11.74 12.35
C ASP A 509 -28.78 11.28 13.81
N LYS A 510 -28.66 12.20 14.78
CA LYS A 510 -28.49 11.83 16.20
C LYS A 510 -29.61 10.94 16.72
N HIS A 511 -30.84 11.15 16.23
CA HIS A 511 -32.01 10.36 16.61
C HIS A 511 -32.00 8.92 16.06
N ASN A 512 -31.08 8.60 15.14
CA ASN A 512 -30.93 7.28 14.53
C ASN A 512 -29.83 6.43 15.19
N LEU A 513 -29.11 6.92 16.20
CA LEU A 513 -27.99 6.20 16.83
C LEU A 513 -28.39 4.80 17.33
N LYS A 514 -29.55 4.68 17.99
CA LYS A 514 -30.03 3.38 18.48
C LYS A 514 -30.33 2.40 17.34
N ASP A 515 -30.85 2.90 16.22
CA ASP A 515 -31.15 2.08 15.05
C ASP A 515 -29.86 1.61 14.36
N TRP A 516 -28.87 2.50 14.25
CA TRP A 516 -27.52 2.16 13.80
C TRP A 516 -26.91 1.08 14.68
N GLN A 517 -26.85 1.31 15.99
CA GLN A 517 -26.27 0.35 16.94
C GLN A 517 -26.94 -1.02 16.80
N LYS A 518 -28.28 -1.09 16.84
CA LYS A 518 -29.03 -2.34 16.72
C LYS A 518 -28.68 -3.12 15.44
N LYS A 519 -28.52 -2.43 14.31
CA LYS A 519 -28.22 -3.08 13.03
C LYS A 519 -26.77 -3.52 12.94
N LEU A 520 -25.85 -2.71 13.43
CA LEU A 520 -24.43 -3.05 13.44
C LEU A 520 -24.17 -4.22 14.39
N ASP A 521 -24.79 -4.25 15.56
CA ASP A 521 -24.67 -5.35 16.53
C ASP A 521 -25.09 -6.70 15.94
N ALA A 522 -26.05 -6.70 15.01
CA ALA A 522 -26.52 -7.89 14.32
C ALA A 522 -25.58 -8.42 13.22
N LEU A 523 -24.55 -7.66 12.81
CA LEU A 523 -23.64 -8.06 11.73
C LEU A 523 -22.52 -8.99 12.23
N THR A 524 -22.08 -9.90 11.35
CA THR A 524 -20.89 -10.71 11.54
C THR A 524 -19.61 -9.85 11.50
N PRO A 525 -18.52 -10.23 12.21
CA PRO A 525 -17.23 -9.52 12.16
C PRO A 525 -16.71 -9.27 10.74
N MET A 526 -16.78 -10.27 9.86
CA MET A 526 -16.35 -10.17 8.46
C MET A 526 -17.04 -9.04 7.67
N ILE A 527 -18.33 -8.79 7.93
CA ILE A 527 -19.07 -7.68 7.30
C ILE A 527 -18.69 -6.35 7.96
N LYS A 528 -18.55 -6.32 9.29
CA LYS A 528 -18.17 -5.11 10.04
C LYS A 528 -16.84 -4.53 9.56
N GLU A 529 -15.86 -5.37 9.25
CA GLU A 529 -14.56 -4.96 8.71
C GLU A 529 -14.63 -4.28 7.33
N ARG A 530 -15.73 -4.49 6.61
CA ARG A 530 -16.00 -3.95 5.27
C ARG A 530 -17.03 -2.82 5.26
N ILE A 531 -17.31 -2.23 6.42
CA ILE A 531 -18.12 -1.03 6.59
C ILE A 531 -17.23 0.13 7.00
N LEU A 532 -17.40 1.29 6.37
CA LEU A 532 -16.83 2.58 6.75
C LEU A 532 -17.95 3.53 7.19
N ILE A 533 -17.72 4.24 8.28
CA ILE A 533 -18.65 5.27 8.77
C ILE A 533 -18.03 6.63 8.48
N ASN A 534 -18.64 7.38 7.57
CA ASN A 534 -18.17 8.67 7.12
C ASN A 534 -18.99 9.78 7.76
N ILE A 535 -18.39 10.57 8.64
CA ILE A 535 -19.08 11.66 9.33
C ILE A 535 -18.87 12.96 8.55
N ASN A 536 -19.96 13.58 8.11
CA ASN A 536 -19.90 14.92 7.55
C ASN A 536 -19.79 15.96 8.66
N VAL A 537 -18.64 16.65 8.74
CA VAL A 537 -18.37 17.63 9.80
C VAL A 537 -18.82 19.04 9.44
N THR A 538 -19.30 19.29 8.22
CA THR A 538 -19.72 20.65 7.80
C THR A 538 -20.95 21.15 8.58
N SER A 539 -21.80 20.24 9.04
CA SER A 539 -23.03 20.50 9.78
C SER A 539 -22.82 20.74 11.28
N LEU A 540 -21.61 20.51 11.80
CA LEU A 540 -21.28 20.68 13.22
C LEU A 540 -20.99 22.16 13.52
N LYS A 541 -21.84 22.82 14.33
CA LYS A 541 -21.73 24.27 14.59
C LYS A 541 -21.43 24.60 16.04
N THR A 542 -21.86 23.77 16.99
CA THR A 542 -21.71 24.03 18.43
C THR A 542 -20.81 23.00 19.11
N SER A 543 -20.21 23.35 20.25
CA SER A 543 -19.43 22.41 21.06
C SER A 543 -20.24 21.16 21.47
N LYS A 544 -21.56 21.32 21.61
CA LYS A 544 -22.49 20.20 21.86
C LYS A 544 -22.58 19.26 20.66
N ASP A 545 -22.59 19.77 19.43
CA ASP A 545 -22.62 18.94 18.21
C ASP A 545 -21.35 18.10 18.09
N TRP A 546 -20.19 18.71 18.34
CA TRP A 546 -18.90 18.02 18.33
C TRP A 546 -18.81 16.93 19.39
N LYS A 547 -19.21 17.20 20.64
CA LYS A 547 -19.25 16.19 21.72
C LYS A 547 -20.20 15.05 21.40
N ASN A 548 -21.39 15.34 20.89
CA ASN A 548 -22.34 14.30 20.49
C ASN A 548 -21.78 13.41 19.37
N THR A 549 -21.06 14.01 18.41
CA THR A 549 -20.42 13.28 17.32
C THR A 549 -19.30 12.38 17.83
N GLN A 550 -18.50 12.88 18.78
CA GLN A 550 -17.48 12.09 19.46
C GLN A 550 -18.09 10.86 20.17
N GLU A 551 -19.17 11.07 20.94
CA GLU A 551 -19.90 9.97 21.61
C GLU A 551 -20.51 8.98 20.61
N PHE A 552 -21.02 9.46 19.47
CA PHE A 552 -21.50 8.61 18.38
C PHE A 552 -20.38 7.69 17.87
N LEU A 553 -19.21 8.25 17.52
CA LEU A 553 -18.07 7.46 17.04
C LEU A 553 -17.63 6.39 18.05
N TYR A 554 -17.50 6.75 19.34
CA TYR A 554 -17.18 5.76 20.37
C TYR A 554 -18.24 4.66 20.51
N THR A 555 -19.52 4.99 20.27
CA THR A 555 -20.59 4.00 20.31
C THR A 555 -20.49 3.02 19.13
N ILE A 556 -20.20 3.53 17.94
CA ILE A 556 -20.06 2.72 16.74
C ILE A 556 -18.78 1.85 16.79
N GLN A 557 -17.68 2.38 17.34
CA GLN A 557 -16.46 1.60 17.62
C GLN A 557 -16.72 0.46 18.61
N ARG A 558 -17.47 0.71 19.68
CA ARG A 558 -17.89 -0.34 20.63
C ARG A 558 -18.78 -1.41 19.99
N ALA A 559 -19.52 -1.07 18.93
CA ALA A 559 -20.29 -2.03 18.13
C ALA A 559 -19.40 -2.86 17.16
N GLY A 560 -18.08 -2.62 17.14
CA GLY A 560 -17.11 -3.37 16.33
C GLY A 560 -16.81 -2.74 14.96
N ILE A 561 -17.25 -1.51 14.68
CA ILE A 561 -16.89 -0.81 13.45
C ILE A 561 -15.65 0.04 13.69
N GLN A 562 -14.53 -0.39 13.12
CA GLN A 562 -13.23 0.24 13.32
C GLN A 562 -12.80 1.12 12.14
N ASN A 563 -13.54 1.14 11.03
CA ASN A 563 -13.24 2.04 9.92
C ASN A 563 -14.07 3.32 10.04
N ILE A 564 -13.39 4.46 10.10
CA ILE A 564 -14.00 5.77 10.29
C ILE A 564 -13.42 6.76 9.28
N SER A 565 -14.27 7.60 8.72
CA SER A 565 -13.89 8.69 7.83
C SER A 565 -14.54 9.99 8.29
N LEU A 566 -13.88 11.12 8.03
CA LEU A 566 -14.49 12.44 8.14
C LEU A 566 -14.60 13.08 6.76
N SER A 567 -15.76 13.65 6.43
CA SER A 567 -15.97 14.48 5.24
C SER A 567 -16.22 15.94 5.61
N GLY A 568 -15.86 16.86 4.70
CA GLY A 568 -16.04 18.29 4.96
C GLY A 568 -14.99 18.93 5.86
N TYR A 569 -13.81 18.32 6.01
CA TYR A 569 -12.68 18.93 6.69
C TYR A 569 -12.17 20.14 5.91
N GLN A 570 -12.12 21.30 6.58
CA GLN A 570 -11.75 22.59 6.00
C GLN A 570 -10.98 23.43 7.02
N GLU A 571 -10.30 24.48 6.57
CA GLU A 571 -9.49 25.34 7.43
C GLU A 571 -10.26 25.92 8.63
N ASN A 572 -11.51 26.32 8.40
CA ASN A 572 -12.37 26.96 9.41
C ASN A 572 -12.85 26.00 10.51
N ASN A 573 -12.90 24.69 10.26
CA ASN A 573 -13.35 23.68 11.22
C ASN A 573 -12.21 22.76 11.70
N ALA A 574 -11.03 22.85 11.10
CA ALA A 574 -9.88 22.02 11.40
C ALA A 574 -9.53 22.02 12.90
N LYS A 575 -9.53 23.19 13.54
CA LYS A 575 -9.27 23.31 15.00
C LYS A 575 -10.27 22.49 15.84
N TYR A 576 -11.54 22.49 15.46
CA TYR A 576 -12.57 21.74 16.17
C TYR A 576 -12.46 20.23 15.92
N VAL A 577 -12.13 19.81 14.69
CA VAL A 577 -11.87 18.40 14.38
C VAL A 577 -10.73 17.87 15.23
N HIS A 578 -9.61 18.60 15.29
CA HIS A 578 -8.48 18.24 16.13
C HIS A 578 -8.83 18.24 17.62
N GLN A 579 -9.57 19.24 18.10
CA GLN A 579 -9.95 19.33 19.51
C GLN A 579 -10.90 18.21 19.96
N TYR A 580 -11.89 17.85 19.15
CA TYR A 580 -12.99 16.96 19.58
C TYR A 580 -12.90 15.56 18.99
N LEU A 581 -12.32 15.40 17.80
CA LEU A 581 -12.33 14.14 17.05
C LEU A 581 -10.95 13.52 16.91
N TYR A 582 -9.87 14.12 17.43
CA TYR A 582 -8.54 13.47 17.44
C TYR A 582 -8.58 12.10 18.10
N SER A 583 -9.13 11.98 19.32
CA SER A 583 -9.13 10.71 20.07
C SER A 583 -9.83 9.54 19.35
N PRO A 584 -11.03 9.67 18.78
CA PRO A 584 -11.63 8.57 18.02
C PRO A 584 -11.00 8.34 16.63
N MET A 585 -10.24 9.30 16.08
CA MET A 585 -9.68 9.24 14.71
C MET A 585 -8.18 8.92 14.64
N SER A 586 -7.40 9.20 15.68
CA SER A 586 -5.95 9.09 15.58
C SER A 586 -5.51 7.63 15.67
N LYS A 587 -4.60 7.24 14.78
CA LYS A 587 -3.88 5.96 14.82
C LYS A 587 -2.55 6.06 15.58
N ASN A 588 -2.27 7.22 16.18
CA ASN A 588 -1.09 7.39 17.02
C ASN A 588 -1.13 6.46 18.23
N ILE A 589 -0.02 5.78 18.50
CA ILE A 589 0.11 4.79 19.59
C ILE A 589 -0.06 5.46 20.97
N SER A 590 0.22 6.76 21.08
CA SER A 590 0.09 7.53 22.32
C SER A 590 -0.50 8.92 22.06
N PRO A 591 -1.45 9.39 22.91
CA PRO A 591 -1.91 10.78 22.89
C PRO A 591 -0.80 11.80 23.12
N LEU A 592 0.33 11.41 23.71
CA LEU A 592 1.51 12.27 23.91
C LEU A 592 2.23 12.59 22.59
N ASN A 593 1.96 11.84 21.53
CA ASN A 593 2.49 12.12 20.19
C ASN A 593 1.68 13.20 19.47
N TYR A 594 0.54 13.63 20.01
CA TYR A 594 -0.22 14.74 19.46
C TYR A 594 0.55 16.05 19.62
N ARG A 595 0.91 16.66 18.50
CA ARG A 595 1.41 18.04 18.44
C ARG A 595 0.31 18.90 17.86
N ASP A 596 -0.20 19.83 18.66
CA ASP A 596 -1.28 20.73 18.25
C ASP A 596 -0.80 21.64 17.10
N PRO A 597 -1.31 21.47 15.86
CA PRO A 597 -0.83 22.23 14.71
C PRO A 597 -1.33 23.68 14.73
N PHE A 598 -2.18 24.06 15.70
CA PHE A 598 -2.69 25.42 15.88
C PHE A 598 -1.94 26.19 16.97
N MET A 599 -1.08 25.52 17.74
CA MET A 599 -0.22 26.18 18.72
C MET A 599 1.05 26.68 18.02
N GLN A 600 1.31 27.98 18.11
CA GLN A 600 2.63 28.50 17.76
C GLN A 600 3.62 28.04 18.83
N TYR A 601 4.31 26.94 18.55
CA TYR A 601 5.50 26.57 19.31
C TYR A 601 6.54 27.67 19.08
N LYS A 602 6.66 28.61 20.02
CA LYS A 602 7.82 29.51 20.05
C LYS A 602 9.05 28.59 20.01
N ASN A 603 9.94 28.82 19.05
CA ASN A 603 11.26 28.20 18.97
C ASN A 603 11.95 28.33 20.33
N GLN A 604 11.74 27.38 21.23
CA GLN A 604 12.68 27.07 22.28
C GLN A 604 13.76 26.29 21.55
N GLY A 605 14.79 27.01 21.12
CA GLY A 605 15.95 26.43 20.47
C GLY A 605 16.43 25.24 21.29
N VAL A 606 16.32 24.05 20.71
CA VAL A 606 17.00 22.87 21.22
C VAL A 606 18.47 23.07 20.82
N ARG A 607 19.32 23.27 21.84
CA ARG A 607 20.78 23.19 21.73
C ARG A 607 21.23 21.75 21.53
#